data_AF-A0A7X9NQV7-F1
#
_entry.id   AF-A0A7X9NQV7-F1
#
_cell.length_a   1.000
_cell.length_b   1.000
_cell.length_c   1.000
_cell.angle_alpha   90.00
_cell.angle_beta   90.00
_cell.angle_gamma   90.00
#
_symmetry.space_group_name_H-M   'P 1'
#
loop_
_entity.id
_entity.type
_entity.pdbx_description
1 polymer ?
#
loop_
_entity_poly.entity_id
_entity_poly.type
_entity_poly.pdbx_seq_one_letter_code
_entity_poly.pdbx_strand_id
1 'polypeptide(L)'
;METIAPLSPFWTGDPATDLDETRLLAKAVGGADPADPWLIYTTGAGRIPVVTPTALDPERPVTAAVWRTPWPYLPAEIWMRRPGEYAATYQCRMTISLAAMGLIAADGEHAPWTTDMGETDETTAAELLAGRLGAAQSKAWEERRDRIARLAAQTWPDGYPLDDLLAACTEMSAVTRAGSAVMSAHAALADQANGDPKHAVGTLQATKRLYPDLFDPQGMDPRSVAVWVREHADQAAGMFDWLASAGLADPADVKTAREVLA
;
A
#
# COMPACT_ATOMS: atom_id res chain seq x y z
N MET A 1 9.36 -16.07 18.96
CA MET A 1 7.93 -15.69 18.98
C MET A 1 7.40 -15.88 17.56
N GLU A 2 6.25 -16.52 17.38
CA GLU A 2 5.67 -16.71 16.03
C GLU A 2 5.06 -15.40 15.53
N THR A 3 5.13 -15.18 14.22
CA THR A 3 4.56 -14.01 13.54
C THR A 3 3.73 -14.45 12.34
N ILE A 4 2.74 -13.64 11.96
CA ILE A 4 2.10 -13.79 10.66
C ILE A 4 3.03 -13.17 9.61
N ALA A 5 3.24 -13.86 8.50
CA ALA A 5 3.92 -13.29 7.35
C ALA A 5 3.14 -12.04 6.87
N PRO A 6 3.77 -10.87 6.69
CA PRO A 6 3.08 -9.62 6.39
C PRO A 6 2.62 -9.52 4.92
N LEU A 7 2.31 -10.64 4.26
CA LEU A 7 2.15 -10.73 2.80
C LEU A 7 0.82 -10.15 2.27
N SER A 8 -0.06 -9.67 3.14
CA SER A 8 -1.31 -9.04 2.70
C SER A 8 -1.06 -7.61 2.20
N PRO A 9 -1.66 -7.20 1.08
CA PRO A 9 -1.59 -5.81 0.64
C PRO A 9 -2.45 -4.88 1.52
N PHE A 10 -3.35 -5.45 2.34
CA PHE A 10 -4.40 -4.71 3.06
C PHE A 10 -4.07 -4.37 4.52
N TRP A 11 -2.93 -4.81 5.05
CA TRP A 11 -2.45 -4.44 6.39
C TRP A 11 -0.93 -4.45 6.46
N THR A 12 -0.36 -3.67 7.38
CA THR A 12 1.09 -3.52 7.54
C THR A 12 1.56 -4.20 8.82
N GLY A 13 2.49 -5.14 8.69
CA GLY A 13 3.23 -5.74 9.81
C GLY A 13 4.63 -5.18 10.00
N ASP A 14 5.20 -4.56 8.96
CA ASP A 14 6.50 -3.91 9.00
C ASP A 14 6.47 -2.58 8.25
N PRO A 15 6.15 -1.48 8.94
CA PRO A 15 6.08 -0.15 8.34
C PRO A 15 7.46 0.41 7.96
N ALA A 16 8.57 -0.16 8.46
CA ALA A 16 9.89 0.29 8.05
C ALA A 16 10.15 -0.08 6.58
N THR A 17 9.85 -1.33 6.21
CA THR A 17 9.91 -1.80 4.82
C THR A 17 8.98 -0.97 3.92
N ASP A 18 7.72 -0.76 4.33
CA ASP A 18 6.75 0.01 3.52
C ASP A 18 7.21 1.46 3.28
N LEU A 19 7.87 2.09 4.26
CA LEU A 19 8.41 3.45 4.14
C LEU A 19 9.68 3.50 3.26
N ASP A 20 10.53 2.48 3.29
CA ASP A 20 11.68 2.38 2.40
C ASP A 20 11.25 2.19 0.95
N GLU A 21 10.21 1.40 0.70
CA GLU A 21 9.59 1.27 -0.63
C GLU A 21 8.99 2.59 -1.11
N THR A 22 8.28 3.29 -0.21
CA THR A 22 7.76 4.64 -0.48
C THR A 22 8.86 5.59 -0.92
N ARG A 23 10.04 5.54 -0.26
CA ARG A 23 11.21 6.36 -0.59
C ARG A 23 11.78 6.00 -1.97
N LEU A 24 11.82 4.72 -2.35
CA LEU A 24 12.26 4.30 -3.67
C LEU A 24 11.31 4.80 -4.77
N LEU A 25 10.00 4.64 -4.56
CA LEU A 25 8.99 5.11 -5.49
C LEU A 25 8.99 6.65 -5.59
N ALA A 26 9.22 7.36 -4.48
CA ALA A 26 9.30 8.83 -4.46
C ALA A 26 10.45 9.36 -5.31
N LYS A 27 11.61 8.71 -5.24
CA LYS A 27 12.74 9.02 -6.12
C LYS A 27 12.36 8.84 -7.59
N ALA A 28 11.55 7.85 -7.92
CA ALA A 28 11.09 7.62 -9.28
C ALA A 28 10.11 8.68 -9.81
N VAL A 29 9.28 9.29 -8.95
CA VAL A 29 8.22 10.23 -9.38
C VAL A 29 8.50 11.71 -9.07
N GLY A 30 9.64 12.02 -8.46
CA GLY A 30 9.99 13.42 -8.17
C GLY A 30 11.48 13.72 -7.95
N GLY A 31 12.36 12.71 -7.98
CA GLY A 31 13.81 12.89 -7.86
C GLY A 31 14.29 13.48 -6.53
N ALA A 32 13.42 13.67 -5.53
CA ALA A 32 13.70 14.35 -4.27
C ALA A 32 13.66 13.42 -3.06
N ASP A 33 14.50 13.73 -2.07
CA ASP A 33 14.55 13.11 -0.75
C ASP A 33 14.64 14.23 0.32
N PRO A 34 13.65 14.39 1.22
CA PRO A 34 12.50 13.53 1.42
C PRO A 34 11.46 13.61 0.29
N ALA A 35 10.68 12.54 0.17
CA ALA A 35 9.52 12.46 -0.72
C ALA A 35 8.53 13.59 -0.42
N ASP A 36 8.05 14.29 -1.45
CA ASP A 36 6.91 15.19 -1.32
C ASP A 36 5.66 14.33 -0.97
N PRO A 37 5.04 14.55 0.21
CA PRO A 37 3.95 13.72 0.71
C PRO A 37 2.67 13.85 -0.13
N TRP A 38 2.63 14.78 -1.09
CA TRP A 38 1.54 14.91 -2.05
C TRP A 38 1.72 14.02 -3.29
N LEU A 39 2.90 13.45 -3.51
CA LEU A 39 3.18 12.58 -4.66
C LEU A 39 2.88 11.11 -4.38
N ILE A 40 3.09 10.67 -3.14
CA ILE A 40 2.87 9.28 -2.74
C ILE A 40 2.19 9.25 -1.39
N TYR A 41 1.15 8.44 -1.29
CA TYR A 41 0.48 8.17 -0.04
C TYR A 41 0.86 6.80 0.53
N THR A 42 1.39 6.85 1.74
CA THR A 42 1.64 5.70 2.62
C THR A 42 1.10 6.09 3.98
N THR A 43 -0.05 5.54 4.33
CA THR A 43 -0.86 5.96 5.49
C THR A 43 -1.02 4.86 6.54
N GLY A 44 -0.52 3.66 6.23
CA GLY A 44 -0.69 2.46 7.05
C GLY A 44 -2.07 1.80 6.94
N ALA A 45 -2.91 2.25 6.01
CA ALA A 45 -4.18 1.57 5.69
C ALA A 45 -3.98 0.33 4.80
N GLY A 46 -2.75 0.09 4.35
CA GLY A 46 -2.30 -1.02 3.53
C GLY A 46 -0.82 -0.85 3.19
N ARG A 47 -0.21 -1.89 2.63
CA ARG A 47 1.23 -1.92 2.34
C ARG A 47 1.63 -1.17 1.08
N ILE A 48 0.76 -1.21 0.07
CA ILE A 48 1.08 -0.66 -1.26
C ILE A 48 1.14 0.88 -1.18
N PRO A 49 2.31 1.50 -1.42
CA PRO A 49 2.39 2.94 -1.56
C PRO A 49 1.69 3.37 -2.85
N VAL A 50 0.89 4.43 -2.77
CA VAL A 50 0.04 4.86 -3.88
C VAL A 50 0.55 6.15 -4.50
N VAL A 51 0.92 6.08 -5.79
CA VAL A 51 1.29 7.25 -6.58
C VAL A 51 0.05 8.09 -6.88
N THR A 52 0.12 9.39 -6.59
CA THR A 52 -0.98 10.32 -6.84
C THR A 52 -0.97 10.83 -8.28
N PRO A 53 -2.12 11.30 -8.80
CA PRO A 53 -2.19 11.99 -10.09
C PRO A 53 -1.16 13.13 -10.23
N THR A 54 -0.96 13.90 -9.16
CA THR A 54 0.01 15.01 -9.11
C THR A 54 1.45 14.55 -9.33
N ALA A 55 1.78 13.32 -8.96
CA ALA A 55 3.13 12.77 -9.13
C ALA A 55 3.50 12.53 -10.59
N LEU A 56 2.52 12.31 -11.46
CA LEU A 56 2.74 12.12 -12.89
C LEU A 56 2.22 13.31 -13.71
N ASP A 57 2.19 14.50 -13.13
CA ASP A 57 1.95 15.73 -13.87
C ASP A 57 2.98 15.87 -15.01
N PRO A 58 2.56 16.26 -16.24
CA PRO A 58 3.46 16.45 -17.38
C PRO A 58 4.67 17.35 -17.12
N GLU A 59 4.56 18.30 -16.20
CA GLU A 59 5.63 19.26 -15.89
C GLU A 59 6.66 18.70 -14.90
N ARG A 60 6.42 17.52 -14.33
CA ARG A 60 7.32 16.91 -13.34
C ARG A 60 8.29 15.92 -13.97
N PRO A 61 9.56 15.90 -13.51
CA PRO A 61 10.51 14.87 -13.91
C PRO A 61 10.11 13.53 -13.26
N VAL A 62 9.95 12.51 -14.09
CA VAL A 62 9.76 11.12 -13.67
C VAL A 62 10.85 10.24 -14.29
N THR A 63 11.31 9.22 -13.58
CA THR A 63 12.33 8.28 -14.07
C THR A 63 11.70 7.15 -14.86
N ALA A 64 12.51 6.40 -15.62
CA ALA A 64 12.05 5.20 -16.33
C ALA A 64 11.34 4.17 -15.41
N ALA A 65 11.68 4.13 -14.12
CA ALA A 65 11.14 3.16 -13.17
C ALA A 65 9.62 3.30 -12.97
N VAL A 66 9.05 4.52 -13.05
CA VAL A 66 7.60 4.68 -12.86
C VAL A 66 6.80 4.03 -13.97
N TRP A 67 7.36 3.96 -15.18
CA TRP A 67 6.70 3.38 -16.35
C TRP A 67 6.61 1.86 -16.31
N ARG A 68 7.33 1.22 -15.38
CA ARG A 68 7.20 -0.21 -15.06
C ARG A 68 6.04 -0.51 -14.11
N THR A 69 5.40 0.51 -13.55
CA THR A 69 4.24 0.37 -12.65
C THR A 69 2.93 0.57 -13.41
N PRO A 70 1.78 0.14 -12.88
CA PRO A 70 0.48 0.37 -13.51
C PRO A 70 0.04 1.84 -13.44
N TRP A 71 0.57 2.65 -12.51
CA TRP A 71 0.09 4.01 -12.22
C TRP A 71 -0.09 4.91 -13.43
N PRO A 72 0.87 5.00 -14.39
CA PRO A 72 0.74 5.88 -15.54
C PRO A 72 -0.42 5.51 -16.47
N TYR A 73 -0.86 4.26 -16.44
CA TYR A 73 -1.79 3.67 -17.40
C TYR A 73 -3.21 3.51 -16.84
N LEU A 74 -3.43 3.83 -15.56
CA LEU A 74 -4.75 3.69 -14.92
C LEU A 74 -5.76 4.67 -15.52
N PRO A 75 -7.02 4.24 -15.76
CA PRO A 75 -8.10 5.14 -16.13
C PRO A 75 -8.32 6.22 -15.08
N ALA A 76 -8.60 7.45 -15.53
CA ALA A 76 -8.81 8.59 -14.63
C ALA A 76 -9.99 8.38 -13.66
N GLU A 77 -11.00 7.61 -14.07
CA GLU A 77 -12.15 7.28 -13.21
C GLU A 77 -11.75 6.47 -11.97
N ILE A 78 -10.72 5.62 -12.10
CA ILE A 78 -10.14 4.81 -11.02
C ILE A 78 -9.09 5.63 -10.27
N TRP A 79 -8.15 6.24 -10.98
CA TRP A 79 -6.95 6.82 -10.35
C TRP A 79 -7.18 8.18 -9.70
N MET A 80 -8.17 8.96 -10.13
CA MET A 80 -8.34 10.29 -9.55
C MET A 80 -8.86 10.23 -8.10
N ARG A 81 -8.25 11.02 -7.23
CA ARG A 81 -8.75 11.30 -5.88
C ARG A 81 -9.97 12.23 -5.93
N ARG A 82 -10.99 11.95 -5.12
CA ARG A 82 -12.24 12.72 -5.09
C ARG A 82 -12.24 13.78 -3.98
N PRO A 83 -13.01 14.89 -4.12
CA PRO A 83 -13.22 15.82 -3.03
C PRO A 83 -13.73 15.10 -1.77
N GLY A 84 -13.14 15.39 -0.61
CA GLY A 84 -13.52 14.77 0.66
C GLY A 84 -12.92 13.38 0.93
N GLU A 85 -12.29 12.74 -0.06
CA GLU A 85 -11.64 11.45 0.11
C GLU A 85 -10.33 11.63 0.89
N TYR A 86 -10.20 11.06 2.10
CA TYR A 86 -8.95 11.13 2.88
C TYR A 86 -7.85 10.27 2.26
N ALA A 87 -6.57 10.58 2.56
CA ALA A 87 -5.43 9.87 1.96
C ALA A 87 -5.45 8.36 2.26
N ALA A 88 -5.88 7.96 3.47
CA ALA A 88 -6.00 6.55 3.86
C ALA A 88 -7.13 5.83 3.11
N THR A 89 -8.28 6.49 2.95
CA THR A 89 -9.40 6.01 2.13
C THR A 89 -8.99 5.84 0.67
N TYR A 90 -8.26 6.82 0.13
CA TYR A 90 -7.73 6.75 -1.23
C TYR A 90 -6.72 5.62 -1.38
N GLN A 91 -5.78 5.47 -0.44
CA GLN A 91 -4.83 4.35 -0.46
C GLN A 91 -5.56 3.00 -0.45
N CYS A 92 -6.52 2.84 0.45
CA CYS A 92 -7.36 1.64 0.56
C CYS A 92 -8.10 1.34 -0.75
N ARG A 93 -8.77 2.33 -1.34
CA ARG A 93 -9.50 2.20 -2.61
C ARG A 93 -8.59 1.80 -3.75
N MET A 94 -7.40 2.42 -3.85
CA MET A 94 -6.43 2.07 -4.89
C MET A 94 -5.90 0.65 -4.70
N THR A 95 -5.60 0.22 -3.47
CA THR A 95 -5.18 -1.16 -3.19
C THR A 95 -6.25 -2.17 -3.59
N ILE A 96 -7.52 -1.95 -3.21
CA ILE A 96 -8.64 -2.83 -3.63
C ILE A 96 -8.78 -2.85 -5.16
N SER A 97 -8.70 -1.68 -5.79
CA SER A 97 -8.86 -1.56 -7.24
C SER A 97 -7.75 -2.32 -7.99
N LEU A 98 -6.50 -2.18 -7.54
CA LEU A 98 -5.38 -2.91 -8.11
C LEU A 98 -5.50 -4.42 -7.85
N ALA A 99 -5.92 -4.83 -6.65
CA ALA A 99 -6.14 -6.24 -6.34
C ALA A 99 -7.22 -6.86 -7.24
N ALA A 100 -8.35 -6.19 -7.39
CA ALA A 100 -9.47 -6.64 -8.21
C ALA A 100 -9.08 -6.77 -9.70
N MET A 101 -8.25 -5.85 -10.20
CA MET A 101 -7.71 -5.88 -11.56
C MET A 101 -6.56 -6.89 -11.76
N GLY A 102 -6.14 -7.62 -10.71
CA GLY A 102 -4.99 -8.53 -10.76
C GLY A 102 -3.65 -7.82 -10.97
N LEU A 103 -3.54 -6.58 -10.49
CA LEU A 103 -2.36 -5.70 -10.61
C LEU A 103 -1.51 -5.64 -9.35
N ILE A 104 -1.75 -6.53 -8.39
CA ILE A 104 -0.86 -6.77 -7.26
C ILE A 104 -0.17 -8.12 -7.50
N ALA A 105 1.15 -8.10 -7.58
CA ALA A 105 1.95 -9.31 -7.70
C ALA A 105 1.98 -10.04 -6.36
N ALA A 106 1.55 -11.30 -6.37
CA ALA A 106 1.65 -12.22 -5.25
C ALA A 106 2.77 -13.21 -5.56
N ASP A 107 4.03 -12.83 -5.35
CA ASP A 107 5.15 -13.77 -5.52
C ASP A 107 5.41 -14.61 -4.25
N GLY A 108 4.68 -14.35 -3.16
CA GLY A 108 4.67 -15.16 -1.93
C GLY A 108 5.94 -15.09 -1.09
N GLU A 109 7.05 -14.60 -1.66
CA GLU A 109 8.35 -14.51 -1.01
C GLU A 109 8.70 -13.09 -0.58
N HIS A 110 8.15 -12.08 -1.25
CA HIS A 110 8.46 -10.69 -0.93
C HIS A 110 7.14 -9.87 -0.65
N ALA A 111 7.25 -8.65 -0.10
CA ALA A 111 6.09 -7.81 0.28
C ALA A 111 5.23 -7.40 -0.93
N PRO A 112 3.90 -7.58 -0.96
CA PRO A 112 3.11 -7.36 -2.19
C PRO A 112 3.41 -6.01 -2.89
N TRP A 113 3.60 -6.01 -4.23
CA TRP A 113 3.81 -4.81 -5.05
C TRP A 113 2.85 -4.76 -6.22
N THR A 114 2.89 -3.65 -6.94
CA THR A 114 2.23 -3.56 -8.24
C THR A 114 2.88 -4.48 -9.27
N THR A 115 2.09 -5.09 -10.14
CA THR A 115 2.58 -5.89 -11.28
C THR A 115 3.52 -5.09 -12.19
N ASP A 116 4.63 -5.72 -12.60
CA ASP A 116 5.54 -5.14 -13.59
C ASP A 116 4.87 -5.03 -14.97
N MET A 117 4.89 -3.81 -15.52
CA MET A 117 4.36 -3.47 -16.84
C MET A 117 5.37 -3.72 -17.97
N GLY A 118 6.53 -4.28 -17.63
CA GLY A 118 7.59 -4.68 -18.55
C GLY A 118 8.80 -3.77 -18.45
N GLU A 119 9.96 -4.30 -18.88
CA GLU A 119 11.21 -3.55 -18.90
C GLU A 119 11.03 -2.19 -19.61
N THR A 120 11.59 -1.16 -19.01
CA THR A 120 11.48 0.21 -19.50
C THR A 120 12.82 0.89 -19.22
N ASP A 121 13.59 1.14 -20.28
CA ASP A 121 14.79 1.97 -20.23
C ASP A 121 14.44 3.45 -20.47
N GLU A 122 15.43 4.34 -20.43
CA GLU A 122 15.20 5.78 -20.61
C GLU A 122 14.68 6.15 -22.01
N THR A 123 15.09 5.40 -23.05
CA THR A 123 14.58 5.60 -24.42
C THR A 123 13.10 5.26 -24.50
N THR A 124 12.72 4.09 -24.00
CA THR A 124 11.33 3.62 -23.94
C THR A 124 10.49 4.54 -23.05
N ALA A 125 11.04 5.02 -21.93
CA ALA A 125 10.36 5.97 -21.05
C ALA A 125 10.03 7.29 -21.76
N ALA A 126 10.95 7.82 -22.57
CA ALA A 126 10.70 9.01 -23.38
C ALA A 126 9.59 8.78 -24.43
N GLU A 127 9.58 7.62 -25.09
CA GLU A 127 8.52 7.23 -26.03
C GLU A 127 7.16 7.08 -25.35
N LEU A 128 7.11 6.48 -24.16
CA LEU A 128 5.89 6.33 -23.36
C LEU A 128 5.37 7.69 -22.88
N LEU A 129 6.26 8.58 -22.45
CA LEU A 129 5.90 9.95 -22.09
C LEU A 129 5.32 10.72 -23.29
N ALA A 130 5.99 10.68 -24.43
CA ALA A 130 5.50 11.34 -25.65
C ALA A 130 4.13 10.78 -26.09
N GLY A 131 3.92 9.46 -25.96
CA GLY A 131 2.63 8.81 -26.18
C GLY A 131 1.55 9.28 -25.22
N ARG A 132 1.85 9.32 -23.93
CA ARG A 132 0.94 9.77 -22.87
C ARG A 132 0.50 11.23 -23.06
N LEU A 133 1.43 12.10 -23.47
CA LEU A 133 1.16 13.51 -23.75
C LEU A 133 0.47 13.75 -25.10
N GLY A 134 0.30 12.71 -25.93
CA GLY A 134 -0.20 12.86 -27.29
C GLY A 134 0.76 13.62 -28.23
N ALA A 135 2.01 13.80 -27.82
CA ALA A 135 3.04 14.49 -28.60
C ALA A 135 3.60 13.62 -29.73
N ALA A 136 3.52 12.29 -29.60
CA ALA A 136 3.90 11.33 -30.62
C ALA A 136 3.04 10.06 -30.56
N GLN A 137 2.96 9.32 -31.68
CA GLN A 137 2.41 7.97 -31.66
C GLN A 137 3.37 7.04 -30.92
N SER A 138 2.86 6.28 -29.95
CA SER A 138 3.64 5.31 -29.19
C SER A 138 2.82 4.04 -29.03
N LYS A 139 3.20 3.02 -29.80
CA LYS A 139 2.54 1.72 -29.77
C LYS A 139 2.66 1.07 -28.39
N ALA A 140 3.83 1.20 -27.73
CA ALA A 140 4.06 0.68 -26.39
C ALA A 140 3.14 1.34 -25.35
N TRP A 141 2.89 2.65 -25.47
CA TRP A 141 1.95 3.37 -24.61
C TRP A 141 0.52 2.87 -24.82
N GLU A 142 0.07 2.79 -26.07
CA GLU A 142 -1.27 2.31 -26.42
C GLU A 142 -1.50 0.87 -25.93
N GLU A 143 -0.55 -0.04 -26.14
CA GLU A 143 -0.65 -1.43 -25.69
C GLU A 143 -0.78 -1.56 -24.17
N ARG A 144 0.02 -0.82 -23.40
CA ARG A 144 -0.02 -0.85 -21.93
C ARG A 144 -1.31 -0.20 -21.39
N ARG A 145 -1.70 0.96 -21.94
CA ARG A 145 -2.97 1.63 -21.61
C ARG A 145 -4.18 0.75 -21.92
N ASP A 146 -4.23 0.16 -23.10
CA ASP A 146 -5.36 -0.66 -23.54
C ASP A 146 -5.44 -1.98 -22.76
N ARG A 147 -4.30 -2.55 -22.36
CA ARG A 147 -4.27 -3.69 -21.44
C ARG A 147 -4.97 -3.34 -20.12
N ILE A 148 -4.61 -2.22 -19.51
CA ILE A 148 -5.17 -1.78 -18.23
C ILE A 148 -6.65 -1.42 -18.37
N ALA A 149 -7.04 -0.74 -19.45
CA ALA A 149 -8.44 -0.44 -19.73
C ALA A 149 -9.28 -1.73 -19.92
N ARG A 150 -8.74 -2.76 -20.59
CA ARG A 150 -9.41 -4.07 -20.70
C ARG A 150 -9.57 -4.74 -19.35
N LEU A 151 -8.56 -4.71 -18.48
CA LEU A 151 -8.65 -5.26 -17.13
C LEU A 151 -9.72 -4.53 -16.31
N ALA A 152 -9.78 -3.20 -16.37
CA ALA A 152 -10.82 -2.41 -15.71
C ALA A 152 -12.22 -2.80 -16.22
N ALA A 153 -12.43 -2.87 -17.53
CA ALA A 153 -13.72 -3.24 -18.12
C ALA A 153 -14.14 -4.69 -17.82
N GLN A 154 -13.19 -5.60 -17.66
CA GLN A 154 -13.46 -6.98 -17.23
C GLN A 154 -13.83 -7.06 -15.75
N THR A 155 -13.18 -6.23 -14.91
CA THR A 155 -13.41 -6.20 -13.47
C THR A 155 -14.74 -5.54 -13.13
N TRP A 156 -15.07 -4.46 -13.84
CA TRP A 156 -16.30 -3.69 -13.65
C TRP A 156 -17.01 -3.45 -14.98
N PRO A 157 -17.75 -4.45 -15.51
CA PRO A 157 -18.42 -4.34 -16.81
C PRO A 157 -19.50 -3.25 -16.84
N ASP A 158 -20.09 -2.92 -15.68
CA ASP A 158 -21.10 -1.88 -15.51
C ASP A 158 -20.50 -0.51 -15.13
N GLY A 159 -19.18 -0.38 -15.13
CA GLY A 159 -18.45 0.83 -14.75
C GLY A 159 -17.89 0.79 -13.33
N TYR A 160 -16.85 1.60 -13.09
CA TYR A 160 -16.14 1.62 -11.80
C TYR A 160 -17.06 2.05 -10.64
N PRO A 161 -17.24 1.20 -9.61
CA PRO A 161 -18.20 1.43 -8.52
C PRO A 161 -17.61 2.38 -7.46
N LEU A 162 -17.37 3.63 -7.87
CA LEU A 162 -16.66 4.63 -7.06
C LEU A 162 -17.33 4.87 -5.70
N ASP A 163 -18.64 5.08 -5.68
CA ASP A 163 -19.36 5.48 -4.47
C ASP A 163 -19.39 4.35 -3.44
N ASP A 164 -19.63 3.12 -3.88
CA ASP A 164 -19.60 1.92 -3.02
C ASP A 164 -18.20 1.69 -2.45
N LEU A 165 -17.16 1.83 -3.28
CA LEU A 165 -15.77 1.71 -2.85
C LEU A 165 -15.39 2.81 -1.86
N LEU A 166 -15.80 4.06 -2.09
CA LEU A 166 -15.52 5.17 -1.16
C LEU A 166 -16.16 4.93 0.21
N ALA A 167 -17.41 4.48 0.25
CA ALA A 167 -18.09 4.14 1.48
C ALA A 167 -17.36 3.01 2.23
N ALA A 168 -17.10 1.90 1.54
CA ALA A 168 -16.41 0.74 2.13
C ALA A 168 -14.99 1.10 2.60
N CYS A 169 -14.23 1.84 1.79
CA CYS A 169 -12.83 2.18 2.09
C CYS A 169 -12.70 3.19 3.23
N THR A 170 -13.74 4.02 3.47
CA THR A 170 -13.74 4.96 4.60
C THR A 170 -13.69 4.19 5.92
N GLU A 171 -14.57 3.20 6.07
CA GLU A 171 -14.61 2.34 7.25
C GLU A 171 -13.38 1.42 7.30
N MET A 172 -13.06 0.76 6.18
CA MET A 172 -11.94 -0.18 6.09
C MET A 172 -10.63 0.48 6.47
N SER A 173 -10.34 1.68 5.96
CA SER A 173 -9.06 2.36 6.21
C SER A 173 -8.84 2.69 7.70
N ALA A 174 -9.92 2.92 8.46
CA ALA A 174 -9.80 3.14 9.90
C ALA A 174 -9.45 1.84 10.64
N VAL A 175 -10.16 0.76 10.30
CA VAL A 175 -9.97 -0.56 10.89
C VAL A 175 -8.59 -1.12 10.55
N THR A 176 -8.17 -1.04 9.29
CA THR A 176 -6.85 -1.55 8.87
C THR A 176 -5.70 -0.77 9.48
N ARG A 177 -5.82 0.55 9.65
CA ARG A 177 -4.80 1.35 10.34
C ARG A 177 -4.65 0.96 11.81
N ALA A 178 -5.77 0.81 12.53
CA ALA A 178 -5.75 0.42 13.94
C ALA A 178 -5.13 -0.97 14.12
N GLY A 179 -5.59 -1.96 13.34
CA GLY A 179 -5.02 -3.31 13.39
C GLY A 179 -3.55 -3.36 12.95
N SER A 180 -3.17 -2.61 11.92
CA SER A 180 -1.78 -2.56 11.44
C SER A 180 -0.82 -1.95 12.47
N ALA A 181 -1.25 -0.95 13.26
CA ALA A 181 -0.43 -0.41 14.34
C ALA A 181 -0.09 -1.48 15.39
N VAL A 182 -1.08 -2.31 15.75
CA VAL A 182 -0.92 -3.43 16.69
C VAL A 182 -0.03 -4.52 16.11
N MET A 183 -0.28 -4.91 14.86
CA MET A 183 0.52 -5.93 14.17
C MET A 183 1.98 -5.49 14.01
N SER A 184 2.23 -4.22 13.72
CA SER A 184 3.59 -3.66 13.60
C SER A 184 4.34 -3.69 14.93
N ALA A 185 3.67 -3.31 16.01
CA ALA A 185 4.24 -3.38 17.36
C ALA A 185 4.52 -4.83 17.81
N HIS A 186 3.60 -5.76 17.50
CA HIS A 186 3.79 -7.20 17.75
C HIS A 186 4.97 -7.77 16.96
N ALA A 187 5.09 -7.44 15.67
CA ALA A 187 6.20 -7.86 14.83
C ALA A 187 7.56 -7.37 15.39
N ALA A 188 7.63 -6.11 15.83
CA ALA A 188 8.84 -5.58 16.44
C ALA A 188 9.24 -6.32 17.74
N LEU A 189 8.27 -6.71 18.57
CA LEU A 189 8.53 -7.56 19.74
C LEU A 189 9.08 -8.93 19.32
N ALA A 190 8.62 -9.46 18.18
CA ALA A 190 9.07 -10.75 17.68
C ALA A 190 10.51 -10.69 17.19
N ASP A 191 10.85 -9.66 16.42
CA ASP A 191 12.21 -9.41 15.96
C ASP A 191 13.18 -9.26 17.14
N GLN A 192 12.77 -8.50 18.16
CA GLN A 192 13.52 -8.35 19.41
C GLN A 192 13.76 -9.72 20.09
N ALA A 193 12.72 -10.55 20.21
CA ALA A 193 12.81 -11.87 20.84
C ALA A 193 13.63 -12.87 20.01
N ASN A 194 13.65 -12.70 18.68
CA ASN A 194 14.36 -13.56 17.73
C ASN A 194 15.81 -13.09 17.48
N GLY A 195 16.29 -12.05 18.18
CA GLY A 195 17.68 -11.61 18.14
C GLY A 195 17.99 -10.51 17.12
N ASP A 196 16.98 -9.82 16.59
CA ASP A 196 17.13 -8.64 15.73
C ASP A 196 16.59 -7.35 16.39
N PRO A 197 17.28 -6.84 17.42
CA PRO A 197 16.86 -5.63 18.12
C PRO A 197 16.96 -4.37 17.27
N LYS A 198 17.80 -4.37 16.22
CA LYS A 198 17.98 -3.22 15.35
C LYS A 198 16.77 -3.05 14.45
N HIS A 199 16.30 -4.15 13.85
CA HIS A 199 15.08 -4.14 13.06
C HIS A 199 13.88 -3.76 13.92
N ALA A 200 13.73 -4.38 15.10
CA ALA A 200 12.67 -4.06 16.06
C ALA A 200 12.55 -2.55 16.35
N VAL A 201 13.67 -1.87 16.65
CA VAL A 201 13.69 -0.42 16.90
C VAL A 201 13.25 0.37 15.66
N GLY A 202 13.73 -0.02 14.46
CA GLY A 202 13.33 0.60 13.19
C GLY A 202 11.82 0.48 12.95
N THR A 203 11.26 -0.72 13.14
CA THR A 203 9.83 -1.02 13.02
C THR A 203 9.00 -0.18 13.98
N LEU A 204 9.41 -0.04 15.25
CA LEU A 204 8.71 0.78 16.24
C LEU A 204 8.76 2.28 15.91
N GLN A 205 9.90 2.78 15.42
CA GLN A 205 10.02 4.17 14.98
C GLN A 205 9.13 4.46 13.77
N ALA A 206 9.11 3.55 12.79
CA ALA A 206 8.24 3.61 11.64
C ALA A 206 6.75 3.53 12.04
N THR A 207 6.41 2.67 13.00
CA THR A 207 5.06 2.55 13.57
C THR A 207 4.62 3.89 14.18
N LYS A 208 5.45 4.51 15.03
CA LYS A 208 5.12 5.81 15.63
C LYS A 208 4.97 6.92 14.58
N ARG A 209 5.74 6.87 13.49
CA ARG A 209 5.64 7.83 12.39
C ARG A 209 4.36 7.66 11.58
N LEU A 210 3.93 6.43 11.30
CA LEU A 210 2.79 6.14 10.42
C LEU A 210 1.45 6.19 11.18
N TYR A 211 1.48 5.89 12.47
CA TYR A 211 0.32 5.81 13.35
C TYR A 211 0.46 6.71 14.60
N PRO A 212 0.76 8.01 14.45
CA PRO A 212 1.09 8.87 15.59
C PRO A 212 -0.05 9.01 16.61
N ASP A 213 -1.30 8.94 16.13
CA ASP A 213 -2.51 9.07 16.95
C ASP A 213 -3.05 7.74 17.49
N LEU A 214 -2.49 6.61 17.04
CA LEU A 214 -2.96 5.26 17.41
C LEU A 214 -1.92 4.54 18.27
N PHE A 215 -0.64 4.62 17.91
CA PHE A 215 0.43 3.93 18.62
C PHE A 215 1.04 4.83 19.71
N ASP A 216 0.65 4.58 20.96
CA ASP A 216 1.08 5.37 22.12
C ASP A 216 1.34 4.52 23.38
N PRO A 217 2.37 3.67 23.37
CA PRO A 217 2.78 2.94 24.57
C PRO A 217 3.38 3.90 25.61
N GLN A 218 3.29 3.55 26.90
CA GLN A 218 3.89 4.34 28.01
C GLN A 218 5.41 4.52 27.88
N GLY A 219 6.06 3.60 27.15
CA GLY A 219 7.47 3.60 26.84
C GLY A 219 7.75 2.79 25.58
N MET A 220 8.89 3.06 24.96
CA MET A 220 9.34 2.35 23.73
C MET A 220 10.19 1.12 24.05
N ASP A 221 10.23 0.68 25.31
CA ASP A 221 10.87 -0.56 25.72
C ASP A 221 9.96 -1.78 25.47
N PRO A 222 10.52 -2.99 25.32
CA PRO A 222 9.74 -4.19 24.99
C PRO A 222 8.60 -4.48 25.97
N ARG A 223 8.75 -4.15 27.26
CA ARG A 223 7.70 -4.41 28.26
C ARG A 223 6.52 -3.46 28.08
N SER A 224 6.79 -2.16 27.92
CA SER A 224 5.75 -1.16 27.69
C SER A 224 5.01 -1.39 26.37
N VAL A 225 5.73 -1.74 25.31
CA VAL A 225 5.13 -2.10 24.01
C VAL A 225 4.27 -3.37 24.14
N ALA A 226 4.73 -4.41 24.85
CA ALA A 226 3.94 -5.62 25.06
C ALA A 226 2.67 -5.41 25.91
N VAL A 227 2.68 -4.45 26.84
CA VAL A 227 1.45 -4.03 27.54
C VAL A 227 0.48 -3.39 26.55
N TRP A 228 0.96 -2.43 25.76
CA TRP A 228 0.13 -1.72 24.79
C TRP A 228 -0.47 -2.68 23.74
N VAL A 229 0.32 -3.61 23.19
CA VAL A 229 -0.16 -4.62 22.21
C VAL A 229 -1.31 -5.45 22.80
N ARG A 230 -1.19 -5.92 24.05
CA ARG A 230 -2.24 -6.70 24.71
C ARG A 230 -3.52 -5.90 24.95
N GLU A 231 -3.39 -4.64 25.34
CA GLU A 231 -4.53 -3.75 25.56
C GLU A 231 -5.29 -3.41 24.27
N HIS A 232 -4.62 -3.54 23.11
CA HIS A 232 -5.17 -3.17 21.80
C HIS A 232 -5.35 -4.37 20.86
N ALA A 233 -5.16 -5.61 21.34
CA ALA A 233 -5.23 -6.83 20.52
C ALA A 233 -6.55 -6.97 19.74
N ASP A 234 -7.66 -6.52 20.33
CA ASP A 234 -8.99 -6.51 19.70
C ASP A 234 -9.04 -5.68 18.40
N GLN A 235 -8.19 -4.65 18.26
CA GLN A 235 -8.12 -3.85 17.03
C GLN A 235 -7.55 -4.65 15.87
N ALA A 236 -6.51 -5.47 16.12
CA ALA A 236 -5.98 -6.38 15.12
C ALA A 236 -6.98 -7.50 14.81
N ALA A 237 -7.62 -8.08 15.83
CA ALA A 237 -8.66 -9.10 15.62
C ALA A 237 -9.82 -8.56 14.76
N GLY A 238 -10.32 -7.35 15.08
CA GLY A 238 -11.37 -6.68 14.32
C GLY A 238 -10.96 -6.38 12.88
N MET A 239 -9.69 -6.04 12.63
CA MET A 239 -9.16 -5.92 11.28
C MET A 239 -9.21 -7.23 10.50
N PHE A 240 -8.72 -8.32 11.08
CA PHE A 240 -8.74 -9.62 10.40
C PHE A 240 -10.16 -10.14 10.15
N ASP A 241 -11.08 -9.94 11.08
CA ASP A 241 -12.49 -10.29 10.90
C ASP A 241 -13.13 -9.49 9.76
N TRP A 242 -12.86 -8.18 9.72
CA TRP A 242 -13.36 -7.34 8.65
C TRP A 242 -12.81 -7.78 7.29
N LEU A 243 -11.48 -7.98 7.18
CA LEU A 243 -10.84 -8.44 5.95
C LEU A 243 -11.38 -9.79 5.48
N ALA A 244 -11.59 -10.76 6.39
CA ALA A 244 -12.18 -12.04 6.03
C ALA A 244 -13.64 -11.90 5.59
N SER A 245 -14.44 -11.07 6.26
CA SER A 245 -15.83 -10.81 5.87
C SER A 245 -15.95 -10.18 4.48
N ALA A 246 -14.95 -9.38 4.09
CA ALA A 246 -14.84 -8.77 2.77
C ALA A 246 -14.20 -9.70 1.73
N GLY A 247 -13.76 -10.91 2.11
CA GLY A 247 -13.06 -11.85 1.22
C GLY A 247 -11.64 -11.42 0.85
N LEU A 248 -11.02 -10.54 1.64
CA LEU A 248 -9.69 -9.95 1.41
C LEU A 248 -8.57 -10.58 2.25
N ALA A 249 -8.90 -11.53 3.12
CA ALA A 249 -7.93 -12.32 3.89
C ALA A 249 -8.32 -13.80 3.91
N ASP A 250 -7.31 -14.68 3.94
CA ASP A 250 -7.53 -16.11 4.12
C ASP A 250 -7.96 -16.38 5.57
N PRO A 251 -9.03 -17.17 5.81
CA PRO A 251 -9.42 -17.60 7.16
C PRO A 251 -8.28 -18.23 7.98
N ALA A 252 -7.30 -18.87 7.34
CA ALA A 252 -6.11 -19.41 8.00
C ALA A 252 -5.19 -18.31 8.55
N ASP A 253 -5.02 -17.21 7.82
CA ASP A 253 -4.26 -16.04 8.28
C ASP A 253 -4.94 -15.39 9.48
N VAL A 254 -6.27 -15.26 9.43
CA VAL A 254 -7.08 -14.74 10.55
C VAL A 254 -6.94 -15.61 11.80
N LYS A 255 -6.96 -16.93 11.63
CA LYS A 255 -6.77 -17.86 12.74
C LYS A 255 -5.38 -17.71 13.35
N THR A 256 -4.34 -17.71 12.52
CA THR A 256 -2.95 -17.55 12.95
C THR A 256 -2.76 -16.22 13.68
N ALA A 257 -3.38 -15.14 13.18
CA ALA A 257 -3.35 -13.84 13.83
C ALA A 257 -3.83 -13.87 15.27
N ARG A 258 -4.96 -14.53 15.50
CA ARG A 258 -5.56 -14.63 16.82
C ARG A 258 -4.72 -15.49 17.75
N GLU A 259 -4.06 -16.52 17.23
CA GLU A 259 -3.18 -17.37 18.02
C GLU A 259 -1.90 -16.63 18.46
N VAL A 260 -1.31 -15.78 17.61
CA VAL A 260 -0.10 -15.03 17.98
C VAL A 260 -0.37 -13.81 18.87
N LEU A 261 -1.59 -13.26 18.85
CA LEU A 261 -1.97 -12.09 19.65
C LEU A 261 -2.60 -12.43 21.01
N ALA A 262 -2.93 -13.71 21.26
CA ALA A 262 -3.52 -14.20 22.52
C ALA A 262 -2.49 -14.30 23.67
#